data_AF-A0A957IX17-F1
#
_entry.id   AF-A0A957IX17-F1
#
_cell.length_a   1.000
_cell.length_b   1.000
_cell.length_c   1.000
_cell.angle_alpha   90.00
_cell.angle_beta   90.00
_cell.angle_gamma   90.00
#
_symmetry.space_group_name_H-M   'P 1'
#
loop_
_entity.id
_entity.type
_entity.pdbx_description
1 polymer ?
#
loop_
_entity_poly.entity_id
_entity_poly.type
_entity_poly.pdbx_seq_one_letter_code
_entity_poly.pdbx_strand_id
1 'polypeptide(L)' 'DEVQQWLHQLVGMGLFSGYVNWDEGMLYSEQANSLRELTHCKQCNGELELAGKGVIRCPYCGTEYFL' A
#
# COMPACT_ATOMS: atom_id res chain seq x y z
N ASP A 1 9.73 11.65 1.35
CA ASP A 1 8.68 12.56 0.82
C ASP A 1 8.56 12.51 -0.71
N GLU A 2 9.60 12.85 -1.47
CA GLU A 2 9.53 12.91 -2.95
C GLU A 2 9.18 11.54 -3.60
N VAL A 3 9.85 10.47 -3.18
CA VAL A 3 9.57 9.10 -3.67
C VAL A 3 8.14 8.67 -3.37
N GLN A 4 7.62 9.01 -2.18
CA GLN A 4 6.25 8.71 -1.79
C GLN A 4 5.24 9.46 -2.67
N GLN A 5 5.50 10.72 -2.99
CA GLN A 5 4.67 11.48 -3.94
C GLN A 5 4.67 10.84 -5.34
N TRP A 6 5.82 10.44 -5.87
CA TRP A 6 5.88 9.76 -7.17
C TRP A 6 5.12 8.45 -7.17
N LEU A 7 5.24 7.66 -6.10
CA LEU A 7 4.46 6.44 -5.91
C LEU A 7 2.95 6.72 -5.95
N HIS A 8 2.47 7.71 -5.20
CA HIS A 8 1.06 8.09 -5.24
C HIS A 8 0.59 8.55 -6.63
N GLN A 9 1.44 9.24 -7.41
CA GLN A 9 1.13 9.64 -8.78
C GLN A 9 0.98 8.42 -9.71
N LEU A 10 1.89 7.45 -9.62
CA LEU A 10 1.82 6.22 -10.43
C LEU A 10 0.55 5.41 -10.14
N VAL A 11 0.15 5.37 -8.86
CA VAL A 11 -1.10 4.72 -8.42
C VAL A 11 -2.32 5.46 -8.96
N GLY A 12 -2.34 6.79 -8.87
CA GLY A 12 -3.41 7.61 -9.45
C GLY A 12 -3.55 7.45 -10.97
N MET A 13 -2.47 7.08 -11.66
CA MET A 13 -2.46 6.76 -13.09
C MET A 13 -2.79 5.28 -13.39
N GLY A 14 -2.98 4.45 -12.37
CA GLY A 14 -3.20 3.01 -12.53
C GLY A 14 -1.98 2.24 -13.05
N LEU A 15 -0.78 2.79 -12.94
CA LEU A 15 0.47 2.18 -13.41
C LEU A 15 1.16 1.31 -12.36
N PHE A 16 0.68 1.32 -11.11
CA PHE A 16 1.27 0.55 -10.03
C PHE A 16 0.20 -0.04 -9.10
N SER A 17 0.41 -1.30 -8.72
CA SER A 17 -0.28 -1.95 -7.61
C SER A 17 0.73 -2.75 -6.79
N GLY A 18 0.60 -2.72 -5.47
CA GLY A 18 1.57 -3.30 -4.57
C GLY A 18 1.47 -2.76 -3.15
N TYR A 19 2.49 -2.97 -2.35
CA TYR A 19 2.58 -2.38 -1.02
C TYR A 19 4.01 -1.96 -0.68
N VAL A 20 4.14 -0.99 0.21
CA VAL A 20 5.42 -0.44 0.64
C VAL A 20 5.55 -0.55 2.14
N ASN A 21 6.66 -1.14 2.58
CA ASN A 21 7.12 -1.03 3.95
C ASN A 21 8.09 0.16 4.03
N TRP A 22 7.62 1.27 4.61
CA TRP A 22 8.39 2.52 4.70
C TRP A 22 9.57 2.43 5.67
N ASP A 23 9.44 1.62 6.73
CA ASP A 23 10.51 1.43 7.71
C ASP A 23 11.69 0.66 7.11
N GLU A 24 11.41 -0.34 6.28
CA GLU A 24 12.42 -1.12 5.57
C GLU A 24 12.87 -0.50 4.24
N GLY A 25 12.13 0.50 3.73
CA GLY A 25 12.38 1.09 2.41
C GLY A 25 12.12 0.11 1.25
N MET A 26 11.25 -0.88 1.46
CA MET A 26 11.01 -1.97 0.52
C MET A 26 9.64 -1.86 -0.16
N LEU A 27 9.65 -2.02 -1.48
CA LEU A 27 8.45 -2.02 -2.32
C LEU A 27 8.21 -3.41 -2.89
N TYR A 28 6.96 -3.87 -2.75
CA TYR A 28 6.51 -5.18 -3.19
C TYR A 28 5.46 -4.99 -4.29
N SER A 29 5.74 -5.51 -5.49
CA SER A 29 4.78 -5.50 -6.59
C SER A 29 3.80 -6.66 -6.42
N GLU A 30 2.51 -6.38 -6.55
CA GLU A 30 1.48 -7.40 -6.44
C GLU A 30 0.22 -7.02 -7.24
N GLN A 31 -0.56 -8.01 -7.68
CA GLN A 31 -1.77 -7.76 -8.45
C GLN A 31 -2.86 -7.10 -7.59
N ALA A 32 -3.45 -6.00 -8.08
CA ALA A 32 -4.48 -5.23 -7.38
C ALA A 32 -5.66 -6.08 -6.85
N ASN A 33 -6.11 -7.10 -7.59
CA ASN A 33 -7.21 -7.96 -7.16
C ASN A 33 -6.89 -8.69 -5.84
N SER A 34 -5.67 -9.21 -5.69
CA SER A 34 -5.26 -9.89 -4.46
C SER A 34 -5.17 -8.94 -3.25
N LEU A 35 -4.90 -7.65 -3.51
CA LEU A 35 -4.80 -6.63 -2.48
C LEU A 35 -6.16 -6.16 -1.99
N ARG A 36 -7.19 -6.14 -2.85
CA ARG A 36 -8.57 -5.76 -2.50
C ARG A 36 -9.23 -6.75 -1.53
N GLU A 37 -8.79 -8.00 -1.54
CA GLU A 37 -9.31 -9.06 -0.67
C GLU A 37 -8.60 -9.11 0.69
N LEU A 38 -7.54 -8.32 0.89
CA LEU A 38 -6.81 -8.29 2.15
C LEU A 38 -7.62 -7.61 3.26
N THR A 39 -7.80 -8.34 4.34
CA THR A 39 -8.35 -7.82 5.60
C THR A 39 -7.26 -7.53 6.64
N HIS A 40 -6.08 -8.13 6.49
CA HIS A 40 -4.97 -8.03 7.44
C HIS A 40 -3.66 -7.66 6.74
N CYS A 41 -2.82 -6.90 7.44
CA CYS A 41 -1.52 -6.46 6.96
C CYS A 41 -0.56 -7.64 6.80
N LYS A 42 0.04 -7.76 5.61
CA LYS A 42 1.08 -8.75 5.31
C LYS A 42 2.36 -8.59 6.14
N GLN A 43 2.61 -7.39 6.68
CA GLN A 43 3.81 -7.12 7.49
C GLN A 43 3.63 -7.49 8.96
N CYS A 44 2.52 -7.06 9.58
CA CYS A 44 2.33 -7.20 11.04
C CYS A 44 1.04 -7.92 11.45
N ASN A 45 0.24 -8.40 10.50
CA ASN A 45 -1.06 -9.04 10.70
C ASN A 45 -2.11 -8.16 11.43
N GLY A 46 -1.93 -6.83 11.43
CA GLY A 46 -2.93 -5.89 11.95
C GLY A 46 -4.10 -5.69 10.99
N GLU A 47 -5.27 -5.34 11.50
CA GLU A 47 -6.44 -5.00 10.69
C GLU A 47 -6.14 -3.77 9.81
N LEU A 48 -6.64 -3.81 8.56
CA LEU A 48 -6.38 -2.78 7.58
C LEU A 48 -7.51 -1.74 7.52
N GLU A 49 -7.14 -0.48 7.32
CA GLU A 49 -8.09 0.62 7.19
C GLU A 49 -7.94 1.36 5.85
N LEU A 50 -9.07 1.80 5.30
CA LEU A 50 -9.09 2.61 4.08
C LEU A 50 -8.56 4.01 4.38
N ALA A 51 -7.46 4.38 3.73
CA ALA A 51 -6.86 5.72 3.82
C ALA A 51 -7.37 6.67 2.71
N GLY A 52 -8.11 6.14 1.73
CA GLY A 52 -8.71 6.89 0.61
C GLY A 52 -7.89 6.83 -0.69
N LYS A 53 -8.52 7.21 -1.81
CA LYS A 53 -7.89 7.29 -3.16
C LYS A 53 -7.13 6.01 -3.60
N GLY A 54 -7.65 4.82 -3.32
CA GLY A 54 -6.99 3.57 -3.68
C GLY A 54 -5.81 3.18 -2.77
N VAL A 55 -5.68 3.85 -1.61
CA VAL A 55 -4.69 3.50 -0.60
C VAL A 55 -5.36 2.86 0.61
N ILE A 56 -4.83 1.73 1.04
CA ILE A 56 -5.15 1.07 2.31
C ILE A 56 -3.91 1.22 3.19
N ARG A 57 -4.08 1.59 4.46
CA ARG A 57 -2.97 1.77 5.39
C ARG A 57 -3.15 0.88 6.61
N CYS A 58 -2.06 0.28 7.07
CA CYS A 58 -2.03 -0.37 8.37
C CYS A 58 -1.80 0.69 9.47
N PRO A 59 -2.72 0.87 10.42
CA PRO A 59 -2.54 1.84 11.50
C PRO A 59 -1.48 1.40 12.52
N TYR A 60 -1.10 0.12 12.50
CA TYR A 60 -0.16 -0.47 13.47
C TYR A 60 1.31 -0.33 13.05
N CYS A 61 1.64 -0.61 11.79
CA CYS A 61 3.02 -0.57 11.28
C CYS A 61 3.24 0.44 10.14
N GLY A 62 2.20 1.15 9.68
CA GLY A 62 2.34 2.18 8.67
C GLY A 62 2.50 1.68 7.22
N THR A 63 2.56 0.36 6.97
CA THR A 63 2.55 -0.21 5.61
C THR A 63 1.37 0.32 4.80
N GLU A 64 1.65 0.76 3.58
CA GLU A 64 0.65 1.25 2.63
C GLU A 64 0.50 0.28 1.46
N TYR A 65 -0.75 -0.05 1.13
CA TYR A 65 -1.14 -0.84 -0.02
C TYR A 65 -1.79 0.07 -1.06
N PHE A 66 -1.43 -0.15 -2.31
CA PHE A 66 -1.80 0.68 -3.43
C PHE A 66 -2.59 -0.14 -4.46
N LEU A 67 -3.79 0.34 -4.79
CA LEU A 67 -4.80 -0.31 -5.63
C LEU A 67 -5.08 0.41 -6.93
#